data_AF-A0A955AEL4-F1
#
_entry.id   AF-A0A955AEL4-F1
#
_cell.length_a   1.000
_cell.length_b   1.000
_cell.length_c   1.000
_cell.angle_alpha   90.00
_cell.angle_beta   90.00
_cell.angle_gamma   90.00
#
_symmetry.space_group_name_H-M   'P 1'
#
loop_
_entity.id
_entity.type
_entity.pdbx_description
1 polymer ?
#
loop_
_entity_poly.entity_id
_entity_poly.type
_entity_poly.pdbx_seq_one_letter_code
_entity_poly.pdbx_strand_id
1 'polypeptide(L)' 'MITTATEYEKAQAELRNLQDRLDKLQREHPMGEKGFTKAGIRKLIARLNEELAVFEGSEEARTSPSN' A
#
# COMPACT_ATOMS: atom_id res chain seq x y z
N MET A 1 -9.29 -6.89 0.44
CA MET A 1 -8.41 -8.07 0.43
C MET A 1 -8.14 -8.38 -1.02
N ILE A 2 -6.87 -8.44 -1.41
CA ILE A 2 -6.44 -8.68 -2.79
C ILE A 2 -6.49 -10.18 -3.06
N THR A 3 -7.18 -10.60 -4.11
CA THR A 3 -7.40 -12.03 -4.43
C THR A 3 -7.01 -12.41 -5.85
N THR A 4 -6.80 -11.42 -6.71
CA THR A 4 -6.45 -11.61 -8.13
C THR A 4 -5.23 -10.78 -8.52
N ALA A 5 -4.53 -11.21 -9.58
CA ALA A 5 -3.41 -10.46 -10.14
C ALA A 5 -3.82 -9.04 -10.59
N THR A 6 -5.02 -8.88 -11.15
CA THR A 6 -5.52 -7.55 -11.54
C THR A 6 -5.78 -6.64 -10.34
N GLU A 7 -6.27 -7.17 -9.22
CA GLU A 7 -6.41 -6.41 -7.98
C GLU A 7 -5.04 -6.05 -7.39
N TYR A 8 -4.08 -6.97 -7.49
CA TYR A 8 -2.71 -6.76 -7.04
C TYR A 8 -2.04 -5.61 -7.84
N GLU A 9 -2.14 -5.60 -9.16
CA GLU A 9 -1.64 -4.53 -10.01
C GLU A 9 -2.27 -3.16 -9.68
N LYS A 10 -3.59 -3.14 -9.48
CA LYS A 10 -4.31 -1.92 -9.07
C LYS A 10 -3.85 -1.42 -7.71
N ALA A 11 -3.72 -2.33 -6.74
CA ALA A 11 -3.24 -1.99 -5.39
C ALA A 11 -1.81 -1.45 -5.41
N GLN A 12 -0.92 -2.01 -6.25
CA GLN A 12 0.42 -1.45 -6.44
C GLN A 12 0.38 -0.04 -7.07
N ALA A 13 -0.50 0.19 -8.05
CA ALA A 13 -0.65 1.52 -8.66
C ALA A 13 -1.19 2.54 -7.65
N GLU A 14 -2.17 2.15 -6.83
CA GLU A 14 -2.72 2.97 -5.76
C GLU A 14 -1.67 3.28 -4.69
N LEU A 15 -0.88 2.29 -4.28
CA LEU A 15 0.23 2.45 -3.33
C LEU A 15 1.21 3.52 -3.83
N ARG A 16 1.65 3.45 -5.08
CA ARG A 16 2.54 4.45 -5.70
C ARG A 16 1.93 5.86 -5.64
N ASN A 17 0.66 6.00 -6.02
CA ASN A 17 -0.04 7.29 -5.99
C ASN A 17 -0.10 7.87 -4.56
N LEU A 18 -0.43 7.03 -3.57
CA LEU A 18 -0.49 7.45 -2.17
C LEU A 18 0.88 7.86 -1.64
N GLN A 19 1.96 7.17 -2.04
CA GLN A 19 3.33 7.53 -1.71
C GLN A 19 3.68 8.91 -2.28
N ASP A 20 3.44 9.14 -3.58
CA ASP A 20 3.69 10.41 -4.26
C ASP A 20 2.92 11.56 -3.62
N ARG A 21 1.64 11.31 -3.28
CA ARG A 21 0.79 12.28 -2.61
C ARG A 21 1.31 12.61 -1.21
N LEU A 22 1.77 11.61 -0.46
CA LEU A 22 2.38 11.81 0.85
C LEU A 22 3.65 12.66 0.74
N ASP A 23 4.51 12.36 -0.22
CA ASP A 23 5.76 13.08 -0.44
C ASP A 23 5.52 14.53 -0.86
N LYS A 24 4.52 14.77 -1.71
CA LYS A 24 4.06 16.13 -2.04
C LYS A 24 3.57 16.88 -0.79
N LEU A 25 2.70 16.26 0.01
CA LEU A 25 2.19 16.87 1.24
C LEU A 25 3.28 17.12 2.29
N GLN A 26 4.30 16.28 2.36
CA GLN A 26 5.43 16.49 3.26
C GLN A 26 6.30 17.67 2.83
N ARG A 27 6.49 17.86 1.51
CA ARG A 27 7.20 19.01 0.94
C ARG A 27 6.44 20.32 1.09
N GLU A 28 5.13 20.31 0.84
CA GLU A 28 4.28 21.51 0.90
C GLU A 28 4.03 21.99 2.33
N HIS A 29 3.99 21.07 3.29
CA HIS A 29 3.65 21.36 4.68
C HIS A 29 4.72 20.83 5.64
N PRO A 30 5.96 21.34 5.64
CA PRO A 30 7.00 20.85 6.52
C PRO A 30 6.67 21.17 7.99
N MET A 31 6.68 20.15 8.86
CA MET A 31 6.61 20.19 10.34
C MET A 31 5.58 21.15 10.99
N GLY A 32 4.62 20.59 11.75
CA GLY A 32 3.78 21.35 12.69
C GLY A 32 2.33 21.58 12.26
N GLU A 33 2.01 21.45 10.97
CA GLU A 33 0.61 21.44 10.52
C GLU A 33 -0.05 20.09 10.83
N LYS A 34 -0.89 20.09 11.87
CA LYS A 34 -1.75 18.98 12.25
C LYS A 34 -2.84 18.82 11.20
N GLY A 35 -2.68 17.86 10.30
CA GLY A 35 -3.64 17.56 9.25
C GLY A 35 -3.94 16.07 9.13
N PHE A 36 -5.23 15.73 9.16
CA PHE A 36 -5.79 14.40 8.93
C PHE A 36 -5.31 13.73 7.62
N THR A 37 -4.72 14.50 6.69
CA THR A 37 -4.26 14.05 5.38
C THR A 37 -2.99 13.18 5.44
N LYS A 38 -1.96 13.54 6.21
CA LYS A 38 -0.71 12.75 6.28
C LYS A 38 -0.89 11.45 7.04
N ALA A 39 -1.57 11.51 8.19
CA ALA A 39 -1.84 10.33 9.00
C ALA A 39 -2.81 9.37 8.29
N GLY A 40 -3.84 9.90 7.62
CA GLY A 40 -4.76 9.10 6.82
C GLY A 40 -4.06 8.39 5.67
N ILE A 41 -3.24 9.10 4.89
CA ILE A 41 -2.50 8.49 3.78
C ILE A 41 -1.53 7.41 4.28
N ARG A 42 -0.80 7.64 5.38
CA ARG A 42 0.07 6.62 5.99
C ARG A 42 -0.71 5.37 6.41
N LYS A 43 -1.92 5.53 6.96
CA LYS A 43 -2.79 4.39 7.32
C LYS A 43 -3.23 3.60 6.08
N LEU A 44 -3.59 4.30 4.99
CA LEU A 44 -3.97 3.65 3.74
C LEU A 44 -2.78 2.89 3.11
N ILE A 45 -1.59 3.50 3.09
CA ILE A 45 -0.35 2.84 2.65
C ILE A 45 -0.09 1.57 3.47
N ALA A 46 -0.17 1.66 4.80
CA ALA A 46 0.06 0.51 5.68
C ALA A 46 -0.93 -0.64 5.38
N ARG A 47 -2.21 -0.31 5.21
CA ARG A 47 -3.24 -1.30 4.84
C ARG A 47 -2.95 -1.95 3.49
N LEU A 48 -2.58 -1.18 2.46
CA LEU A 48 -2.27 -1.75 1.15
C LEU A 48 -1.06 -2.67 1.19
N ASN A 49 -0.01 -2.31 1.94
CA ASN A 49 1.15 -3.17 2.12
C ASN A 49 0.79 -4.49 2.81
N GLU A 50 -0.09 -4.45 3.81
CA GLU A 50 -0.60 -5.67 4.46
C GLU A 50 -1.38 -6.54 3.48
N GLU A 51 -2.31 -5.97 2.70
CA GLU A 51 -3.10 -6.73 1.72
C GLU A 51 -2.21 -7.31 0.60
N LEU A 52 -1.18 -6.60 0.16
CA LEU A 52 -0.21 -7.07 -0.84
C LEU A 52 0.63 -8.23 -0.29
N ALA A 53 1.16 -8.10 0.93
CA ALA A 53 1.96 -9.16 1.57
C ALA A 53 1.15 -10.45 1.78
N VAL A 54 -0.14 -10.33 2.14
CA VAL A 54 -1.04 -11.49 2.25
C VAL A 54 -1.23 -12.19 0.91
N PHE A 55 -1.43 -11.43 -0.18
CA PHE A 55 -1.55 -12.00 -1.52
C PHE A 55 -0.26 -12.70 -1.96
N GLU A 56 0.90 -12.05 -1.78
CA GLU A 56 2.21 -12.61 -2.12
C GLU A 56 2.49 -13.92 -1.38
N GLY A 57 2.28 -13.95 -0.06
CA GLY A 57 2.45 -15.19 0.72
C GLY A 57 1.48 -16.30 0.32
N SER A 58 0.27 -15.94 -0.14
CA SER A 58 -0.70 -16.92 -0.67
C SER A 58 -0.24 -17.49 -2.02
N GLU A 59 0.35 -16.67 -2.90
CA GLU A 59 0.91 -17.12 -4.17
C GLU A 59 2.15 -18.00 -3.98
N GLU A 60 3.03 -17.66 -3.04
CA GLU A 60 4.19 -18.49 -2.67
C GLU A 60 3.74 -19.88 -2.18
N ALA A 61 2.67 -19.95 -1.37
CA ALA A 61 2.12 -21.21 -0.90
C ALA A 61 1.48 -22.04 -2.03
N ARG A 62 0.91 -21.40 -3.06
CA ARG A 62 0.35 -22.09 -4.24
C ARG A 62 1.42 -22.63 -5.19
N THR A 63 2.56 -21.95 -5.27
CA THR A 63 3.65 -22.28 -6.21
C THR A 63 4.70 -23.22 -5.62
N SER A 64 4.76 -23.33 -4.29
CA SER A 64 5.62 -24.29 -3.59
C SER A 64 5.03 -25.71 -3.67
N PRO A 65 5.73 -26.70 -4.25
CA PRO A 65 5.25 -28.07 -4.23
C PRO A 65 5.26 -28.59 -2.79
N SER A 66 4.10 -29.10 -2.34
CA SER A 66 4.01 -29.86 -1.08
C SER A 66 4.92 -31.09 -1.20
N ASN A 67 6.03 -31.07 -0.47
CA ASN A 67 6.93 -32.22 -0.37
C ASN A 67 6.41 -33.25 0.63
#